data_AF-A0A2S1LXX0-F1
#
_entry.id   AF-A0A2S1LXX0-F1
#
_cell.length_a   1.000
_cell.length_b   1.000
_cell.length_c   1.000
_cell.angle_alpha   90.00
_cell.angle_beta   90.00
_cell.angle_gamma   90.00
#
_symmetry.space_group_name_H-M   'P 1'
#
loop_
_entity.id
_entity.type
_entity.pdbx_description
1 polymer ?
#
loop_
_entity_poly.entity_id
_entity_poly.type
_entity_poly.pdbx_seq_one_letter_code
_entity_poly.pdbx_strand_id
1 'polypeptide(L)'
;MINKINLQALGTKNLEYRIDQTNKHKDNNELYKAALEFEAIFVNQMLKSMKNSLNKENNLLNGGQTEEIFEDMLYLESAKQIAKSKSFGLTNLICDQLSEINNLKK
;
A
#
# COMPACT_ATOMS: atom_id res chain seq x y z
N MET A 1 14.98 41.56 35.91
CA MET A 1 15.99 40.91 35.04
C MET A 1 15.24 40.24 33.90
N ILE A 2 15.43 40.71 32.65
CA ILE A 2 14.78 40.12 31.48
C ILE A 2 15.56 38.87 31.09
N ASN A 3 14.89 37.72 31.12
CA ASN A 3 15.45 36.44 30.73
C ASN A 3 15.76 36.49 29.22
N LYS A 4 17.05 36.52 28.86
CA LYS A 4 17.48 36.40 27.47
C LYS A 4 17.19 34.98 27.03
N ILE A 5 16.01 34.77 26.43
CA ILE A 5 15.68 33.55 25.72
C ILE A 5 16.80 33.28 24.72
N ASN A 6 17.51 32.16 24.88
CA ASN A 6 18.61 31.78 24.02
C ASN A 6 18.08 31.42 22.63
N LEU A 7 18.23 32.34 21.68
CA LEU A 7 17.74 32.24 20.30
C LEU A 7 18.34 31.06 19.52
N GLN A 8 19.53 30.58 19.91
CA GLN A 8 20.21 29.45 19.25
C GLN A 8 19.56 28.10 19.60
N ALA A 9 19.08 27.94 20.84
CA ALA A 9 18.38 26.73 21.29
C ALA A 9 16.95 26.61 20.74
N LEU A 10 16.32 27.72 20.36
CA LEU A 10 15.03 27.73 19.66
C LEU A 10 15.15 27.32 18.19
N GLY A 11 16.27 27.69 17.54
CA GLY A 11 16.56 27.31 16.17
C GLY A 11 16.77 25.80 16.00
N THR A 12 17.51 25.16 16.91
CA THR A 12 17.78 23.71 16.87
C THR A 12 16.54 22.87 17.14
N LYS A 13 15.72 23.27 18.13
CA LYS A 13 14.50 22.54 18.50
C LYS A 13 13.42 22.59 17.41
N ASN A 14 13.32 23.71 16.68
CA ASN A 14 12.43 23.83 15.52
C ASN A 14 12.92 22.96 14.35
N LEU A 15 14.23 22.87 14.15
CA LEU A 15 14.83 22.05 13.11
C LEU A 15 14.61 20.54 13.37
N GLU A 16 14.82 20.08 14.61
CA GLU A 16 14.52 18.70 15.01
C GLU A 16 13.04 18.34 14.81
N TYR A 17 12.11 19.23 15.20
CA TYR A 17 10.68 19.02 14.97
C TYR A 17 10.36 18.88 13.48
N ARG A 18 10.95 19.73 12.63
CA ARG A 18 10.75 19.66 11.17
C ARG A 18 11.32 18.38 10.57
N ILE A 19 12.44 17.87 11.09
CA ILE A 19 13.05 16.59 10.66
C ILE A 19 12.16 15.41 11.07
N ASP A 20 11.64 15.38 12.30
CA ASP A 20 10.73 14.33 12.79
C ASP A 20 9.43 14.28 11.96
N GLN A 21 8.82 15.44 11.68
CA GLN A 21 7.62 15.50 10.83
C GLN A 21 7.89 15.05 9.39
N THR A 22 9.07 15.38 8.85
CA THR A 22 9.47 14.96 7.50
C THR A 22 9.68 13.45 7.43
N ASN A 23 10.33 12.87 8.44
CA ASN A 23 10.52 11.42 8.53
C ASN A 23 9.17 10.70 8.68
N LYS A 24 8.30 11.17 9.58
CA LYS A 24 6.96 10.61 9.77
C LYS A 24 6.12 10.65 8.49
N HIS A 25 6.19 11.74 7.72
CA HIS A 25 5.49 11.85 6.43
C HIS A 25 6.06 10.88 5.39
N LYS A 26 7.38 10.70 5.36
CA LYS A 26 8.04 9.74 4.46
C LYS A 26 7.64 8.30 4.79
N ASP A 27 7.70 7.93 6.07
CA ASP A 27 7.33 6.59 6.56
C ASP A 27 5.88 6.27 6.24
N ASN A 28 4.96 7.23 6.44
CA ASN A 28 3.55 7.06 6.08
C ASN A 28 3.35 6.83 4.57
N ASN A 29 4.14 7.49 3.72
CA ASN A 29 4.07 7.31 2.27
C ASN A 29 4.63 5.95 1.83
N GLU A 30 5.75 5.52 2.42
CA GLU A 30 6.32 4.19 2.16
C GLU A 30 5.38 3.07 2.63
N LEU A 31 4.77 3.22 3.81
CA LEU A 31 3.77 2.29 4.31
C LEU A 31 2.55 2.21 3.38
N TYR A 32 2.01 3.36 2.97
CA TYR A 32 0.86 3.40 2.06
C TYR A 32 1.17 2.70 0.73
N LYS A 33 2.36 2.92 0.17
CA LYS A 33 2.79 2.24 -1.07
C LYS A 33 2.89 0.73 -0.89
N ALA A 34 3.53 0.27 0.18
CA ALA A 34 3.64 -1.16 0.47
C ALA A 34 2.27 -1.81 0.69
N ALA A 35 1.36 -1.13 1.40
CA ALA A 35 0.00 -1.59 1.62
C ALA A 35 -0.81 -1.66 0.30
N LEU A 36 -0.62 -0.67 -0.60
CA LEU A 36 -1.25 -0.66 -1.92
C LEU A 36 -0.73 -1.79 -2.82
N GLU A 37 0.57 -2.07 -2.79
CA GLU A 37 1.16 -3.20 -3.51
C GLU A 37 0.65 -4.53 -2.96
N PHE A 38 0.52 -4.65 -1.64
CA PHE A 38 -0.07 -5.82 -1.01
C PHE A 38 -1.53 -6.03 -1.41
N GLU A 39 -2.35 -4.97 -1.40
CA GLU A 39 -3.74 -5.03 -1.86
C GLU A 39 -3.83 -5.50 -3.32
N ALA A 40 -2.94 -5.04 -4.20
CA ALA A 40 -2.88 -5.51 -5.57
C ALA A 40 -2.52 -7.01 -5.67
N ILE A 41 -1.58 -7.50 -4.86
CA ILE A 41 -1.23 -8.93 -4.81
C ILE A 41 -2.43 -9.76 -4.32
N PHE A 42 -3.09 -9.29 -3.27
CA PHE A 42 -4.25 -9.96 -2.70
C PHE A 42 -5.40 -10.06 -3.70
N VAL A 43 -5.75 -8.95 -4.37
CA VAL A 43 -6.78 -8.95 -5.43
C VAL A 43 -6.38 -9.86 -6.58
N ASN A 44 -5.11 -9.88 -7.00
CA ASN A 44 -4.64 -10.79 -8.04
C ASN A 44 -4.83 -12.26 -7.64
N GLN A 45 -4.53 -12.62 -6.39
CA GLN A 45 -4.79 -13.98 -5.89
C GLN A 45 -6.28 -14.31 -5.92
N MET A 46 -7.15 -13.39 -5.49
CA MET A 46 -8.60 -13.59 -5.59
C MET A 46 -9.06 -13.83 -7.02
N LEU A 47 -8.62 -12.99 -7.98
CA LEU A 47 -8.96 -13.13 -9.39
C LEU A 47 -8.49 -14.48 -9.96
N LYS A 48 -7.27 -14.90 -9.62
CA LYS A 48 -6.75 -16.22 -10.02
C LYS A 48 -7.56 -17.37 -9.40
N SER A 49 -7.96 -17.26 -8.13
CA SER A 49 -8.84 -18.26 -7.50
C SER A 49 -10.22 -18.32 -8.15
N MET A 50 -10.80 -17.17 -8.53
CA MET A 50 -12.05 -17.11 -9.29
C MET A 50 -11.90 -17.79 -10.64
N LYS A 51 -10.84 -17.48 -11.40
CA LYS A 51 -10.51 -18.12 -12.69
C LYS A 51 -10.41 -19.64 -12.55
N ASN A 52 -9.68 -20.12 -11.54
CA ASN A 52 -9.47 -21.55 -11.32
C ASN A 52 -10.77 -22.29 -10.93
N SER A 53 -11.77 -21.57 -10.43
CA SER A 53 -13.09 -22.13 -10.10
C SER A 53 -14.00 -22.27 -11.32
N LEU A 54 -13.65 -21.68 -12.47
CA LEU A 54 -14.35 -21.88 -13.72
C LEU A 54 -13.90 -23.20 -14.35
N ASN A 55 -14.86 -24.08 -14.66
CA ASN A 55 -14.58 -25.38 -15.27
C ASN A 55 -13.96 -25.21 -16.66
N LYS A 56 -12.64 -25.36 -16.76
CA LYS A 56 -11.89 -25.33 -18.03
C LYS A 56 -12.29 -26.45 -18.99
N GLU A 57 -12.92 -27.52 -18.49
CA GLU A 57 -13.35 -28.68 -19.29
C GLU A 57 -14.42 -28.35 -20.34
N ASN A 58 -15.15 -27.23 -20.16
CA ASN A 58 -16.14 -26.76 -21.12
C ASN A 58 -15.53 -25.88 -22.23
N ASN A 59 -14.24 -25.53 -22.15
CA ASN A 59 -13.54 -24.80 -23.19
C ASN A 59 -13.00 -25.78 -24.24
N LEU A 60 -13.82 -26.06 -25.25
CA LEU A 60 -13.46 -26.90 -26.41
C LEU A 60 -12.29 -26.32 -27.23
N LEU A 61 -12.00 -25.02 -27.07
CA LEU A 61 -10.84 -24.33 -27.62
C LEU A 61 -9.96 -23.86 -26.46
N ASN A 62 -8.71 -24.33 -26.39
CA ASN A 62 -7.68 -23.76 -25.50
C ASN A 62 -6.74 -22.89 -26.35
N GLY A 63 -6.37 -21.71 -25.86
CA GLY A 63 -5.36 -20.83 -26.45
C GLY A 63 -3.93 -21.18 -25.99
N GLY A 64 -3.74 -22.34 -25.38
CA GLY A 64 -2.46 -22.88 -24.94
C GLY A 64 -1.72 -21.99 -23.93
N GLN A 65 -0.40 -22.16 -23.86
CA GLN A 65 0.48 -21.44 -22.93
C GLN A 65 0.47 -19.93 -23.15
N THR A 66 0.29 -19.47 -24.39
CA THR A 66 0.25 -18.05 -24.71
C THR A 66 -0.94 -17.37 -24.06
N GLU A 67 -2.14 -17.96 -24.16
CA GLU A 67 -3.33 -17.47 -23.47
C GLU A 67 -3.11 -17.39 -21.96
N GLU A 68 -2.55 -18.43 -21.34
CA GLU A 68 -2.30 -18.44 -19.90
C GLU A 68 -1.40 -17.29 -19.45
N ILE A 69 -0.34 -16.98 -20.20
CA ILE A 69 0.56 -15.86 -19.91
C ILE A 69 -0.17 -14.51 -20.05
N PHE A 70 -0.94 -14.33 -21.13
CA PHE A 70 -1.69 -13.10 -21.35
C PHE A 70 -2.77 -12.88 -20.29
N GLU A 71 -3.50 -13.93 -19.92
CA GLU A 71 -4.49 -13.87 -18.85
C GLU A 71 -3.84 -13.51 -17.50
N ASP A 72 -2.70 -14.11 -17.17
CA ASP A 72 -1.99 -13.79 -15.94
C ASP A 72 -1.53 -12.33 -15.90
N MET A 73 -1.05 -11.80 -17.04
CA MET A 73 -0.72 -10.38 -17.17
C MET A 73 -1.96 -9.49 -17.05
N LEU A 74 -3.07 -9.90 -17.66
CA LEU A 74 -4.35 -9.18 -17.62
C LEU A 74 -4.90 -9.09 -16.19
N TYR A 75 -4.89 -10.21 -15.44
CA TYR A 75 -5.32 -10.23 -14.04
C TYR A 75 -4.41 -9.39 -13.15
N LEU A 76 -3.09 -9.44 -13.39
CA LEU A 76 -2.13 -8.62 -12.64
C LEU A 76 -2.39 -7.12 -12.82
N GLU A 77 -2.58 -6.65 -14.06
CA GLU A 77 -2.88 -5.23 -14.31
C GLU A 77 -4.25 -4.83 -13.79
N SER A 78 -5.26 -5.69 -13.94
CA SER A 78 -6.59 -5.46 -13.37
C SER A 78 -6.53 -5.30 -11.85
N ALA A 79 -5.79 -6.18 -11.17
CA ALA A 79 -5.61 -6.11 -9.72
C ALA A 79 -4.92 -4.82 -9.27
N LYS A 80 -3.90 -4.35 -10.00
CA LYS A 80 -3.26 -3.05 -9.74
C LYS A 80 -4.25 -1.89 -9.89
N GLN A 81 -5.12 -1.92 -10.91
CA GLN A 81 -6.13 -0.88 -11.10
C GLN A 81 -7.19 -0.91 -9.99
N ILE A 82 -7.65 -2.09 -9.57
CA ILE A 82 -8.61 -2.26 -8.47
C ILE A 82 -8.03 -1.78 -7.13
N ALA A 83 -6.76 -2.09 -6.85
CA ALA A 83 -6.10 -1.58 -5.65
C ALA A 83 -6.02 -0.03 -5.70
N LYS A 84 -5.60 0.53 -6.84
CA LYS A 84 -5.50 1.99 -7.04
C LYS A 84 -6.84 2.72 -6.97
N SER A 85 -7.94 2.08 -7.39
CA SER A 85 -9.27 2.69 -7.34
C SER A 85 -9.80 2.86 -5.91
N LYS A 86 -9.09 2.31 -4.91
CA LYS A 86 -9.46 2.33 -3.48
C LYS A 86 -10.81 1.66 -3.20
N SER A 87 -11.29 0.82 -4.12
CA SER A 87 -12.61 0.19 -4.01
C SER A 87 -12.63 -0.96 -3.01
N PHE A 88 -11.49 -1.61 -2.78
CA PHE A 88 -11.39 -2.76 -1.88
C PHE A 88 -11.04 -2.33 -0.44
N GLY A 89 -10.28 -1.24 -0.29
CA GLY A 89 -10.11 -0.52 0.99
C GLY A 89 -9.08 -1.12 1.96
N LEU A 90 -8.38 -2.18 1.55
CA LEU A 90 -7.41 -2.88 2.39
C LEU A 90 -6.18 -2.03 2.67
N THR A 91 -5.76 -1.19 1.71
CA THR A 91 -4.65 -0.23 1.92
C THR A 91 -4.89 0.66 3.14
N ASN A 92 -6.09 1.25 3.23
CA ASN A 92 -6.42 2.16 4.33
C ASN A 92 -6.49 1.40 5.66
N LEU A 93 -7.13 0.22 5.68
CA LEU A 93 -7.21 -0.62 6.88
C LEU A 93 -5.82 -0.97 7.44
N ILE A 94 -4.86 -1.33 6.58
CA ILE A 94 -3.48 -1.62 6.99
C ILE A 94 -2.81 -0.38 7.57
N CYS A 95 -2.94 0.77 6.88
CA CYS A 95 -2.35 2.03 7.33
C CYS A 95 -2.92 2.49 8.68
N ASP A 96 -4.23 2.40 8.85
CA ASP A 96 -4.93 2.79 10.08
C ASP A 96 -4.50 1.90 11.25
N GLN A 97 -4.52 0.58 11.05
CA GLN A 97 -4.14 -0.39 12.09
C GLN A 97 -2.69 -0.21 12.55
N LEU A 98 -1.76 0.04 11.63
CA LEU A 98 -0.35 0.24 11.97
C LEU A 98 -0.11 1.61 12.61
N SER A 99 -0.86 2.63 12.19
CA SER A 99 -0.81 3.95 12.82
C SER A 99 -1.27 3.88 14.27
N GLU A 100 -2.36 3.16 14.55
CA GLU A 100 -2.84 2.92 15.92
C GLU A 100 -1.79 2.18 16.76
N ILE A 101 -1.22 1.09 16.25
CA ILE A 101 -0.18 0.32 16.96
C ILE A 101 1.04 1.18 17.28
N ASN A 102 1.47 2.03 16.35
CA ASN A 102 2.61 2.92 16.56
C ASN A 102 2.31 4.01 17.61
N ASN A 103 1.08 4.51 17.65
CA ASN A 103 0.66 5.48 18.66
C ASN A 103 0.54 4.84 20.06
N LEU A 104 0.17 3.56 20.16
CA LEU A 104 0.12 2.82 21.43
C LEU A 104 1.50 2.47 22.00
N LYS A 105 2.55 2.48 21.17
CA LYS A 105 3.94 2.19 21.57
C LYS A 105 4.75 3.43 21.96
N LYS A 106 4.20 4.64 21.80
CA LYS A 106 4.80 5.91 22.22
C LYS A 106 4.33 6.29 23.62
#